data_AF-A0A2V1ARB3-F1
#
_entry.id   AF-A0A2V1ARB3-F1
#
_cell.length_a   1.000
_cell.length_b   1.000
_cell.length_c   1.000
_cell.angle_alpha   90.00
_cell.angle_beta   90.00
_cell.angle_gamma   90.00
#
_symmetry.space_group_name_H-M   'P 1'
#
loop_
_entity.id
_entity.type
_entity.pdbx_description
1 polymer ?
#
loop_
_entity_poly.entity_id
_entity_poly.type
_entity_poly.pdbx_seq_one_letter_code
_entity_poly.pdbx_strand_id
1 'polypeptide(L)'
;MGSDASPDLDHGPEVFETSDVESEAGLDLQEEQNESIARDPLASAQDAAASYESSAINDELTLADFSGTVSRRLGQSGYSVERAGESRRQKLSRIALELEELSKEEGDSEIEELGKQLEVLTSKDRVDPELDLGISGVFKDIDAALKVKENVEPTAGDEVLRLEKRIAELEDLVGTTEEPPSSLRNALNNASRKVSVLYDHESELSAVKAEIKSLNKEMELLATNRRMAQVASGSKEPVSVQISFEHKVSSLYDRLAEFDRANTTVPLILTRLRSLNRVHAESGHAIECVSNLDKTLAELAQDMKKWDESIDKIDKSINEQSEAFGRNSEVFQKKMNAVLERIEKLEGQGS
;
A
#
# COMPACT_ATOMS: atom_id res chain seq x y z
N MET A 1 34.36 -18.46 36.04
CA MET A 1 34.44 -19.13 34.73
C MET A 1 33.44 -20.27 34.75
N GLY A 2 32.36 -20.15 33.96
CA GLY A 2 31.30 -21.15 33.91
C GLY A 2 31.82 -22.46 33.35
N SER A 3 31.51 -23.54 34.06
CA SER A 3 31.75 -24.91 33.67
C SER A 3 30.88 -25.26 32.45
N ASP A 4 31.53 -25.46 31.31
CA ASP A 4 30.97 -26.12 30.14
C ASP A 4 30.78 -27.60 30.51
N ALA A 5 29.63 -27.90 31.11
CA ALA A 5 29.34 -29.18 31.76
C ALA A 5 28.28 -29.93 30.97
N SER A 6 28.68 -30.52 29.84
CA SER A 6 27.97 -31.62 29.20
C SER A 6 29.02 -32.55 28.57
N PRO A 7 29.21 -33.79 29.08
CA PRO A 7 30.27 -34.69 28.64
C PRO A 7 30.05 -35.32 27.25
N ASP A 8 28.94 -35.01 26.57
CA ASP A 8 28.48 -35.59 25.30
C ASP A 8 28.43 -34.57 24.14
N LEU A 9 29.23 -33.51 24.17
CA LEU A 9 29.34 -32.61 23.01
C LEU A 9 30.24 -33.25 21.94
N ASP A 10 29.61 -33.79 20.89
CA ASP A 10 30.30 -34.23 19.68
C ASP A 10 30.85 -33.00 18.94
N HIS A 11 32.17 -32.96 18.74
CA HIS A 11 32.88 -31.90 18.00
C HIS A 11 33.01 -32.22 16.51
N GLY A 12 32.20 -33.16 16.00
CA GLY A 12 32.05 -33.39 14.57
C GLY A 12 31.57 -32.14 13.82
N PRO A 13 31.72 -32.10 12.48
CA PRO A 13 31.17 -31.01 11.69
C PRO A 13 29.66 -30.92 11.92
N GLU A 14 29.15 -29.73 12.22
CA GLU A 14 27.75 -29.49 12.57
C GLU A 14 26.79 -29.83 11.41
N VAL A 15 27.30 -29.83 10.17
CA VAL A 15 26.50 -30.08 8.97
C VAL A 15 27.24 -31.04 8.03
N PHE A 16 26.59 -32.15 7.68
CA PHE A 16 27.05 -33.09 6.66
C PHE A 16 26.18 -32.94 5.42
N GLU A 17 26.62 -32.13 4.47
CA GLU A 17 25.89 -31.85 3.24
C GLU A 17 26.53 -32.56 2.04
N THR A 18 25.70 -32.95 1.07
CA THR A 18 26.18 -33.34 -0.25
C THR A 18 26.70 -32.09 -0.95
N SER A 19 27.84 -32.18 -1.65
CA SER A 19 28.40 -31.06 -2.42
C SER A 19 27.30 -30.34 -3.20
N ASP A 20 27.22 -29.02 -3.05
CA ASP A 20 26.33 -28.18 -3.86
C ASP A 20 26.69 -28.41 -5.33
N VAL A 21 25.86 -29.19 -6.02
CA VAL A 21 25.87 -29.29 -7.47
C VAL A 21 24.80 -28.32 -7.92
N GLU A 22 25.22 -27.28 -8.65
CA GLU A 22 24.32 -26.34 -9.33
C GLU A 22 23.37 -27.13 -10.22
N SER A 23 22.19 -27.45 -9.69
CA SER A 23 21.16 -28.20 -10.40
C SER A 23 20.38 -27.20 -11.22
N GLU A 24 20.78 -27.07 -12.49
CA GLU A 24 20.11 -26.36 -13.59
C GLU A 24 19.17 -25.23 -13.16
N ALA A 25 19.71 -24.21 -12.50
CA ALA A 25 19.02 -22.95 -12.33
C ALA A 25 19.06 -22.22 -13.68
N GLY A 26 17.94 -22.19 -14.40
CA GLY A 26 17.75 -21.27 -15.53
C GLY A 26 17.52 -21.88 -16.90
N LEU A 27 16.95 -23.08 -17.02
CA LEU A 27 16.25 -23.44 -18.26
C LEU A 27 14.90 -22.74 -18.26
N ASP A 28 14.90 -21.50 -18.73
CA ASP A 28 13.71 -20.82 -19.19
C ASP A 28 13.10 -21.71 -20.28
N LEU A 29 12.02 -22.41 -19.95
CA LEU A 29 11.28 -23.23 -20.91
C LEU A 29 10.68 -22.27 -21.93
N GLN A 30 11.46 -21.94 -22.97
CA GLN A 30 10.94 -21.26 -24.14
C GLN A 30 9.93 -22.21 -24.78
N GLU A 31 8.65 -21.99 -24.49
CA GLU A 31 7.57 -22.71 -25.16
C GLU A 31 7.69 -22.45 -26.66
N GLU A 32 8.13 -23.48 -27.41
CA GLU A 32 8.32 -23.41 -28.86
C GLU A 32 7.10 -22.77 -29.53
N GLN A 33 7.36 -21.83 -30.44
CA GLN A 33 6.32 -21.15 -31.19
C GLN A 33 5.59 -22.19 -32.06
N ASN A 34 4.38 -22.55 -31.65
CA ASN A 34 3.55 -23.50 -32.38
C ASN A 34 2.73 -22.75 -33.44
N GLU A 35 2.95 -23.05 -34.72
CA GLU A 35 2.23 -22.40 -35.84
C GLU A 35 0.70 -22.60 -35.79
N SER A 36 0.23 -23.57 -35.02
CA SER A 36 -1.21 -23.81 -34.80
C SER A 36 -1.82 -22.98 -33.66
N ILE A 37 -1.01 -22.22 -32.91
CA ILE A 37 -1.47 -21.40 -31.78
C ILE A 37 -1.25 -19.93 -32.12
N ALA A 38 -2.36 -19.21 -32.39
CA ALA A 38 -2.31 -17.76 -32.48
C ALA A 38 -2.04 -17.17 -31.08
N ARG A 39 -0.87 -16.58 -30.88
CA ARG A 39 -0.51 -15.84 -29.67
C ARG A 39 -0.69 -14.34 -29.93
N ASP A 40 -1.94 -13.89 -29.89
CA ASP A 40 -2.23 -12.47 -29.98
C ASP A 40 -1.89 -11.82 -28.63
N PRO A 41 -0.99 -10.82 -28.58
CA PRO A 41 -0.69 -10.13 -27.33
C PRO A 41 -1.96 -9.43 -26.86
N LEU A 42 -2.30 -9.59 -25.59
CA LEU A 42 -3.38 -8.82 -24.98
C LEU A 42 -3.07 -7.33 -25.20
N ALA A 43 -4.07 -6.59 -25.67
CA ALA A 43 -3.97 -5.14 -25.76
C ALA A 43 -3.58 -4.59 -24.38
N SER A 44 -2.78 -3.51 -24.37
CA SER A 44 -2.43 -2.83 -23.13
C SER A 44 -3.71 -2.52 -22.34
N ALA A 45 -3.66 -2.64 -21.01
CA ALA A 45 -4.83 -2.40 -20.15
C ALA A 45 -5.49 -1.05 -20.43
N GLN A 46 -4.70 -0.04 -20.85
CA GLN A 46 -5.20 1.29 -21.23
C GLN A 46 -6.00 1.27 -22.54
N ASP A 47 -5.56 0.51 -23.54
CA ASP A 47 -6.21 0.41 -24.85
C ASP A 47 -7.50 -0.43 -24.78
N ALA A 48 -7.44 -1.52 -23.99
CA ALA A 48 -8.63 -2.29 -23.64
C ALA A 48 -9.63 -1.42 -22.84
N ALA A 49 -9.16 -0.66 -21.84
CA ALA A 49 -10.02 0.24 -21.08
C ALA A 49 -10.69 1.29 -21.97
N ALA A 50 -9.96 1.94 -22.88
CA ALA A 50 -10.53 2.90 -23.82
C ALA A 50 -11.59 2.27 -24.75
N SER A 51 -11.35 1.03 -25.19
CA SER A 51 -12.29 0.29 -26.04
C SER A 51 -13.61 -0.05 -25.33
N TYR A 52 -13.57 -0.34 -24.03
CA TYR A 52 -14.73 -0.75 -23.24
C TYR A 52 -15.31 0.35 -22.35
N GLU A 53 -14.67 1.52 -22.22
CA GLU A 53 -15.14 2.65 -21.40
C GLU A 53 -16.56 3.09 -21.77
N SER A 54 -16.88 3.06 -23.07
CA SER A 54 -18.21 3.42 -23.59
C SER A 54 -19.22 2.28 -23.56
N SER A 55 -18.79 1.06 -23.24
CA SER A 55 -19.64 -0.14 -23.24
C SER A 55 -20.13 -0.41 -21.82
N ALA A 56 -21.41 -0.15 -21.57
CA ALA A 56 -22.05 -0.51 -20.31
C ALA A 56 -22.81 -1.83 -20.47
N ILE A 57 -22.64 -2.71 -19.50
CA ILE A 57 -23.49 -3.90 -19.39
C ILE A 57 -24.78 -3.44 -18.71
N ASN A 58 -25.93 -3.68 -19.33
CA ASN A 58 -27.22 -3.40 -18.70
C ASN A 58 -27.39 -4.32 -17.50
N ASP A 59 -27.22 -3.78 -16.30
CA ASP A 59 -27.37 -4.50 -15.05
C ASP A 59 -28.85 -4.55 -14.60
N GLU A 60 -29.73 -4.94 -15.51
CA GLU A 60 -31.02 -5.47 -15.09
C GLU A 60 -30.76 -6.92 -14.68
N LEU A 61 -30.38 -7.10 -13.40
CA LEU A 61 -29.97 -8.33 -12.71
C LEU A 61 -31.00 -9.50 -12.78
N THR A 62 -31.98 -9.46 -13.68
CA THR A 62 -33.14 -10.34 -13.73
C THR A 62 -33.41 -10.97 -15.10
N LEU A 63 -32.59 -10.77 -16.15
CA LEU A 63 -32.95 -11.25 -17.50
C LEU A 63 -31.97 -12.18 -18.23
N ALA A 64 -30.88 -12.64 -17.62
CA ALA A 64 -30.12 -13.76 -18.17
C ALA A 64 -30.80 -15.10 -17.79
N ASP A 65 -31.90 -15.42 -18.48
CA ASP A 65 -32.65 -16.66 -18.26
C ASP A 65 -32.01 -17.84 -19.00
N PHE A 66 -31.30 -18.70 -18.26
CA PHE A 66 -30.72 -19.95 -18.77
C PHE A 66 -31.66 -21.16 -18.65
N SER A 67 -32.93 -20.96 -18.26
CA SER A 67 -33.89 -22.06 -18.03
C SER A 67 -34.34 -22.81 -19.29
N GLY A 68 -33.81 -22.45 -20.48
CA GLY A 68 -34.08 -23.14 -21.73
C GLY A 68 -35.49 -22.92 -22.28
N THR A 69 -36.22 -21.91 -21.78
CA THR A 69 -37.59 -21.62 -22.21
C THR A 69 -37.61 -21.03 -23.63
N VAL A 70 -38.05 -21.82 -24.61
CA VAL A 70 -38.09 -21.51 -26.06
C VAL A 70 -39.08 -20.37 -26.43
N SER A 71 -39.83 -19.86 -25.46
CA SER A 71 -40.86 -18.82 -25.67
C SER A 71 -40.28 -17.41 -25.87
N ARG A 72 -39.03 -17.16 -25.46
CA ARG A 72 -38.31 -15.92 -25.78
C ARG A 72 -37.53 -16.13 -27.08
N ARG A 73 -37.53 -15.12 -27.96
CA ARG A 73 -36.90 -15.16 -29.29
C ARG A 73 -35.50 -15.79 -29.18
N LEU A 74 -35.23 -16.83 -29.97
CA LEU A 74 -33.89 -17.41 -30.13
C LEU A 74 -32.88 -16.27 -30.33
N GLY A 75 -32.07 -15.96 -29.32
CA GLY A 75 -31.06 -14.89 -29.39
C GLY A 75 -30.99 -13.94 -28.18
N GLN A 76 -31.91 -14.02 -27.21
CA GLN A 76 -31.88 -13.17 -26.00
C GLN A 76 -31.31 -13.83 -24.73
N SER A 77 -30.63 -14.97 -24.84
CA SER A 77 -29.95 -15.59 -23.70
C SER A 77 -28.57 -14.95 -23.50
N GLY A 78 -28.51 -13.80 -22.82
CA GLY A 78 -27.24 -13.15 -22.50
C GLY A 78 -27.42 -11.74 -21.95
N TYR A 79 -26.34 -11.21 -21.36
CA TYR A 79 -26.28 -9.80 -20.98
C TYR A 79 -26.27 -8.93 -22.24
N SER A 80 -27.13 -7.90 -22.28
CA SER A 80 -27.12 -6.90 -23.34
C SER A 80 -26.05 -5.86 -23.04
N VAL A 81 -25.16 -5.63 -24.00
CA VAL A 81 -24.19 -4.53 -23.96
C VAL A 81 -24.82 -3.34 -24.68
N GLU A 82 -25.06 -2.26 -23.96
CA GLU A 82 -25.43 -0.98 -24.56
C GLU A 82 -24.21 -0.07 -24.54
N ARG A 83 -24.00 0.68 -25.63
CA ARG A 83 -23.07 1.80 -25.57
C ARG A 83 -23.74 2.89 -24.76
N ALA A 84 -23.19 3.20 -23.58
CA ALA A 84 -23.69 4.29 -22.77
C ALA A 84 -23.71 5.56 -23.62
N GLY A 85 -24.88 6.19 -23.72
CA GLY A 85 -25.01 7.44 -24.45
C GLY A 85 -24.07 8.47 -23.83
N GLU A 86 -23.30 9.16 -24.68
CA GLU A 86 -22.43 10.25 -24.25
C GLU A 86 -23.22 11.25 -23.38
N SER A 87 -22.68 11.60 -22.21
CA SER A 87 -23.26 12.64 -21.37
C SER A 87 -23.37 13.96 -22.16
N ARG A 88 -24.35 14.82 -21.87
CA ARG A 88 -24.50 16.13 -22.54
C ARG A 88 -23.18 16.91 -22.53
N ARG A 89 -22.39 16.81 -21.46
CA ARG A 89 -21.07 17.45 -21.34
C ARG A 89 -20.01 16.83 -22.25
N GLN A 90 -19.99 15.50 -22.37
CA GLN A 90 -19.09 14.74 -23.25
C GLN A 90 -19.44 14.96 -24.72
N LYS A 91 -20.74 15.00 -25.04
CA LYS A 91 -21.27 15.38 -26.36
C LYS A 91 -20.85 16.80 -26.74
N LEU A 92 -20.97 17.76 -25.82
CA LEU A 92 -20.54 19.14 -26.06
C LEU A 92 -19.02 19.26 -26.26
N SER A 93 -18.21 18.51 -25.53
CA SER A 93 -16.75 18.52 -25.74
C SER A 93 -16.33 17.87 -27.05
N ARG A 94 -17.01 16.78 -27.46
CA ARG A 94 -16.77 16.14 -28.76
C ARG A 94 -17.17 17.07 -29.91
N ILE A 95 -18.36 17.67 -29.85
CA ILE A 95 -18.81 18.65 -30.85
C ILE A 95 -17.86 19.85 -30.91
N ALA A 96 -17.34 20.33 -29.77
CA ALA A 96 -16.35 21.41 -29.77
C ALA A 96 -15.06 21.03 -30.49
N LEU A 97 -14.57 19.80 -30.29
CA LEU A 97 -13.39 19.27 -30.98
C LEU A 97 -13.66 19.04 -32.48
N GLU A 98 -14.81 18.47 -32.84
CA GLU A 98 -15.21 18.28 -34.23
C GLU A 98 -15.39 19.61 -34.96
N LEU A 99 -15.93 20.65 -34.30
CA LEU A 99 -16.00 22.00 -34.85
C LEU A 99 -14.62 22.65 -35.00
N GLU A 100 -13.69 22.38 -34.08
CA GLU A 100 -12.31 22.85 -34.21
C GLU A 100 -11.58 22.14 -35.36
N GLU A 101 -11.81 20.85 -35.56
CA GLU A 101 -11.28 20.09 -36.68
C GLU A 101 -11.86 20.57 -38.00
N LEU A 102 -13.18 20.78 -38.08
CA LEU A 102 -13.86 21.33 -39.26
C LEU A 102 -13.45 22.78 -39.55
N SER A 103 -13.15 23.59 -38.53
CA SER A 103 -12.61 24.95 -38.71
C SER A 103 -11.23 24.96 -39.37
N LYS A 104 -10.50 23.84 -39.30
CA LYS A 104 -9.21 23.68 -39.98
C LYS A 104 -9.36 23.17 -41.42
N GLU A 105 -10.52 22.60 -41.78
CA GLU A 105 -10.78 21.99 -43.09
C GLU A 105 -11.61 22.89 -44.05
N GLU A 106 -12.58 23.67 -43.59
CA GLU A 106 -13.45 24.50 -44.43
C GLU A 106 -13.56 25.96 -43.96
N GLY A 107 -13.61 26.89 -44.93
CA GLY A 107 -13.43 28.32 -44.72
C GLY A 107 -14.47 28.98 -43.79
N ASP A 108 -13.96 29.42 -42.64
CA ASP A 108 -14.34 30.46 -41.65
C ASP A 108 -15.76 31.03 -41.55
N SER A 109 -16.59 31.10 -42.59
CA SER A 109 -17.80 31.94 -42.59
C SER A 109 -19.00 31.32 -41.88
N GLU A 110 -19.34 30.06 -42.19
CA GLU A 110 -20.50 29.38 -41.59
C GLU A 110 -20.19 28.84 -40.18
N ILE A 111 -18.93 28.47 -39.95
CA ILE A 111 -18.46 27.94 -38.66
C ILE A 111 -18.41 29.03 -37.59
N GLU A 112 -18.03 30.28 -37.94
CA GLU A 112 -18.10 31.40 -37.00
C GLU A 112 -19.54 31.74 -36.61
N GLU A 113 -20.49 31.61 -37.54
CA GLU A 113 -21.90 31.89 -37.31
C GLU A 113 -22.53 30.84 -36.37
N LEU A 114 -22.20 29.56 -36.56
CA LEU A 114 -22.62 28.48 -35.66
C LEU A 114 -21.96 28.58 -34.28
N GLY A 115 -20.68 28.96 -34.21
CA GLY A 115 -20.00 29.25 -32.94
C GLY A 115 -20.68 30.36 -32.14
N LYS A 116 -21.05 31.47 -32.81
CA LYS A 116 -21.81 32.57 -32.22
C LYS A 116 -23.20 32.11 -31.74
N GLN A 117 -23.89 31.26 -32.50
CA GLN A 117 -25.20 30.72 -32.09
C GLN A 117 -25.09 29.78 -30.87
N LEU A 118 -24.03 28.98 -30.78
CA LEU A 118 -23.76 28.12 -29.62
C LEU A 118 -23.43 28.95 -28.37
N GLU A 119 -22.68 30.04 -28.51
CA GLU A 119 -22.39 30.98 -27.43
C GLU A 119 -23.67 31.68 -26.92
N VAL A 120 -24.59 32.02 -27.81
CA VAL A 120 -25.92 32.57 -27.45
C VAL A 120 -26.79 31.55 -26.73
N LEU A 121 -26.72 30.27 -27.10
CA LEU A 121 -27.50 29.21 -26.43
C LEU A 121 -26.91 28.83 -25.08
N THR A 122 -25.59 28.77 -24.96
CA THR A 122 -24.89 28.52 -23.69
C THR A 122 -25.05 29.67 -22.69
N SER A 123 -25.13 30.91 -23.18
CA SER A 123 -25.46 32.07 -22.34
C SER A 123 -26.94 32.11 -21.93
N LYS A 124 -27.86 31.59 -22.77
CA LYS A 124 -29.27 31.40 -22.42
C LYS A 124 -29.53 30.26 -21.43
N ASP A 125 -28.65 29.25 -21.36
CA ASP A 125 -28.75 28.13 -20.40
C ASP A 125 -28.22 28.51 -18.99
N ARG A 126 -27.77 29.77 -18.80
CA ARG A 126 -27.63 30.36 -17.47
C ARG A 126 -29.02 30.71 -16.93
N VAL A 127 -29.67 29.66 -16.43
CA VAL A 127 -30.89 29.60 -15.61
C VAL A 127 -31.38 30.95 -15.06
N ASP A 128 -32.64 31.26 -15.36
CA ASP A 128 -33.42 32.37 -14.83
C ASP A 128 -33.25 32.53 -13.29
N PRO A 129 -33.00 33.76 -12.78
CA PRO A 129 -32.69 33.99 -11.37
C PRO A 129 -33.94 34.06 -10.45
N GLU A 130 -35.13 33.65 -10.91
CA GLU A 130 -36.39 33.99 -10.24
C GLU A 130 -37.00 32.86 -9.38
N LEU A 131 -36.32 31.72 -9.23
CA LEU A 131 -36.75 30.66 -8.30
C LEU A 131 -35.64 30.23 -7.32
N ASP A 132 -34.91 31.20 -6.77
CA ASP A 132 -34.03 30.94 -5.64
C ASP A 132 -34.84 31.00 -4.33
N LEU A 133 -35.52 29.89 -4.01
CA LEU A 133 -36.30 29.69 -2.79
C LEU A 133 -35.41 29.62 -1.54
N GLY A 134 -34.37 30.46 -1.38
CA GLY A 134 -33.50 30.56 -0.18
C GLY A 134 -32.72 29.29 0.20
N ILE A 135 -33.07 28.15 -0.39
CA ILE A 135 -32.52 26.82 -0.14
C ILE A 135 -31.11 26.73 -0.74
N SER A 136 -30.83 27.41 -1.87
CA SER A 136 -29.48 27.43 -2.44
C SER A 136 -28.51 28.23 -1.58
N GLY A 137 -28.98 29.30 -0.91
CA GLY A 137 -28.23 30.06 0.08
C GLY A 137 -27.92 29.21 1.30
N VAL A 138 -28.92 28.50 1.82
CA VAL A 138 -28.74 27.55 2.93
C VAL A 138 -27.80 26.40 2.54
N PHE A 139 -27.86 25.87 1.32
CA PHE A 139 -26.90 24.87 0.85
C PHE A 139 -25.50 25.44 0.64
N LYS A 140 -25.34 26.70 0.21
CA LYS A 140 -24.03 27.36 0.14
C LYS A 140 -23.44 27.63 1.52
N ASP A 141 -24.28 27.99 2.48
CA ASP A 141 -23.86 28.23 3.86
C ASP A 141 -23.55 26.91 4.58
N ILE A 142 -24.31 25.84 4.31
CA ILE A 142 -24.02 24.47 4.76
C ILE A 142 -22.78 23.92 4.06
N ASP A 143 -22.57 24.16 2.76
CA ASP A 143 -21.36 23.77 2.03
C ASP A 143 -20.13 24.55 2.51
N ALA A 144 -20.29 25.84 2.85
CA ALA A 144 -19.26 26.66 3.46
C ALA A 144 -18.96 26.25 4.91
N ALA A 145 -19.96 25.77 5.66
CA ALA A 145 -19.80 25.25 7.02
C ALA A 145 -19.26 23.82 7.06
N LEU A 146 -19.56 22.98 6.06
CA LEU A 146 -18.99 21.64 5.85
C LEU A 146 -17.59 21.71 5.24
N LYS A 147 -17.26 22.78 4.51
CA LYS A 147 -15.89 23.25 4.29
C LYS A 147 -15.34 23.85 5.60
N VAL A 148 -15.36 23.06 6.67
CA VAL A 148 -14.34 23.16 7.70
C VAL A 148 -13.03 23.03 6.96
N LYS A 149 -12.40 24.18 6.75
CA LYS A 149 -11.06 24.41 6.24
C LYS A 149 -10.24 23.12 6.19
N GLU A 150 -10.32 22.40 5.08
CA GLU A 150 -9.23 21.56 4.56
C GLU A 150 -8.08 22.50 4.19
N ASN A 151 -7.55 23.24 5.16
CA ASN A 151 -6.14 23.52 5.17
C ASN A 151 -5.49 22.20 5.58
N VAL A 152 -5.55 21.22 4.67
CA VAL A 152 -4.65 20.10 4.67
C VAL A 152 -3.31 20.72 4.32
N GLU A 153 -2.59 21.20 5.35
CA GLU A 153 -1.13 21.13 5.34
C GLU A 153 -0.77 19.83 4.65
N PRO A 154 0.06 19.83 3.58
CA PRO A 154 0.29 18.65 2.76
C PRO A 154 0.58 17.50 3.72
N THR A 155 -0.39 16.59 3.83
CA THR A 155 -0.32 15.52 4.82
C THR A 155 0.94 14.74 4.47
N ALA A 156 1.69 14.28 5.48
CA ALA A 156 2.92 13.52 5.23
C ALA A 156 2.72 12.36 4.22
N GLY A 157 1.48 11.87 4.03
CA GLY A 157 1.07 10.96 2.96
C GLY A 157 1.29 11.46 1.53
N ASP A 158 1.06 12.74 1.22
CA ASP A 158 1.27 13.31 -0.13
C ASP A 158 2.76 13.43 -0.46
N GLU A 159 3.59 13.76 0.53
CA GLU A 159 5.04 13.75 0.38
C GLU A 159 5.57 12.33 0.20
N VAL A 160 5.04 11.36 0.93
CA VAL A 160 5.37 9.93 0.76
C VAL A 160 4.95 9.46 -0.64
N LEU A 161 3.74 9.76 -1.10
CA LEU A 161 3.27 9.41 -2.45
C LEU A 161 4.16 10.01 -3.54
N ARG A 162 4.63 11.26 -3.35
CA ARG A 162 5.59 11.89 -4.26
C ARG A 162 6.94 11.18 -4.26
N LEU A 163 7.43 10.79 -3.08
CA LEU A 163 8.69 10.04 -2.95
C LEU A 163 8.57 8.65 -3.57
N GLU A 164 7.46 7.94 -3.35
CA GLU A 164 7.14 6.65 -3.97
C GLU A 164 7.11 6.74 -5.49
N LYS A 165 6.42 7.75 -6.05
CA LYS A 165 6.43 7.99 -7.50
C LYS A 165 7.85 8.20 -8.03
N ARG A 166 8.66 9.00 -7.33
CA ARG A 166 10.05 9.24 -7.71
C ARG A 166 10.91 7.98 -7.59
N ILE A 167 10.66 7.14 -6.58
CA ILE A 167 11.33 5.84 -6.44
C ILE A 167 10.94 4.93 -7.59
N ALA A 168 9.66 4.85 -7.96
CA ALA A 168 9.20 4.08 -9.12
C ALA A 168 9.84 4.56 -10.43
N GLU A 169 9.97 5.87 -10.65
CA GLU A 169 10.69 6.43 -11.80
C GLU A 169 12.19 6.05 -11.79
N LEU A 170 12.81 5.99 -10.61
CA LEU A 170 14.21 5.56 -10.46
C LEU A 170 14.37 4.04 -10.64
N GLU A 171 13.41 3.25 -10.19
CA GLU A 171 13.39 1.79 -10.36
C GLU A 171 13.18 1.40 -11.82
N ASP A 172 12.29 2.10 -12.53
CA ASP A 172 12.10 1.92 -13.97
C ASP A 172 13.37 2.27 -14.76
N LEU A 173 14.04 3.38 -14.42
CA LEU A 173 15.28 3.79 -15.08
C LEU A 173 16.46 2.83 -14.79
N VAL A 174 16.52 2.25 -13.59
CA VAL A 174 17.60 1.34 -13.18
C VAL A 174 17.31 -0.10 -13.61
N GLY A 175 16.04 -0.45 -13.79
CA GLY A 175 15.56 -1.80 -14.08
C GLY A 175 15.59 -2.71 -12.86
N THR A 176 14.55 -3.53 -12.69
CA THR A 176 14.52 -4.59 -11.67
C THR A 176 15.37 -5.77 -12.15
N THR A 177 16.68 -5.69 -11.97
CA THR A 177 17.54 -6.84 -12.25
C THR A 177 17.36 -7.85 -11.11
N GLU A 178 16.74 -9.01 -11.38
CA GLU A 178 16.52 -10.08 -10.39
C GLU A 178 17.83 -10.72 -9.90
N GLU A 179 18.88 -10.68 -10.72
CA GLU A 179 20.23 -11.05 -10.30
C GLU A 179 20.93 -9.84 -9.70
N PRO A 180 21.63 -9.97 -8.54
CA PRO A 180 22.28 -8.84 -7.89
C PRO A 180 23.31 -8.24 -8.86
N PRO A 181 23.05 -7.07 -9.46
CA PRO A 181 24.00 -6.57 -10.42
C PRO A 181 25.22 -6.14 -9.61
N SER A 182 26.40 -6.53 -10.08
CA SER A 182 27.64 -5.83 -9.74
C SER A 182 27.31 -4.33 -9.77
N SER A 183 27.57 -3.60 -8.66
CA SER A 183 27.12 -2.21 -8.49
C SER A 183 27.14 -1.43 -9.82
N LEU A 184 26.09 -0.67 -10.16
CA LEU A 184 26.00 0.04 -11.46
C LEU A 184 27.28 0.85 -11.75
N ARG A 185 27.95 1.34 -10.70
CA ARG A 185 29.28 1.96 -10.75
C ARG A 185 30.37 1.03 -11.28
N ASN A 186 30.43 -0.23 -10.86
CA ASN A 186 31.36 -1.23 -11.41
C ASN A 186 31.05 -1.54 -12.87
N ALA A 187 29.77 -1.67 -13.25
CA ALA A 187 29.39 -1.87 -14.65
C ALA A 187 29.79 -0.66 -15.51
N LEU A 188 29.53 0.56 -15.05
CA LEU A 188 29.93 1.80 -15.72
C LEU A 188 31.45 1.96 -15.76
N ASN A 189 32.17 1.65 -14.68
CA ASN A 189 33.63 1.68 -14.66
C ASN A 189 34.23 0.63 -15.60
N ASN A 190 33.64 -0.56 -15.68
CA ASN A 190 34.06 -1.59 -16.62
C ASN A 190 33.75 -1.19 -18.07
N ALA A 191 32.59 -0.59 -18.33
CA ALA A 191 32.25 -0.04 -19.64
C ALA A 191 33.19 1.11 -20.01
N SER A 192 33.47 2.03 -19.09
CA SER A 192 34.42 3.13 -19.26
C SER A 192 35.85 2.62 -19.50
N ARG A 193 36.29 1.60 -18.76
CA ARG A 193 37.56 0.91 -19.02
C ARG A 193 37.57 0.24 -20.39
N LYS A 194 36.50 -0.46 -20.78
CA LYS A 194 36.37 -1.09 -22.10
C LYS A 194 36.39 -0.03 -23.22
N VAL A 195 35.69 1.08 -23.04
CA VAL A 195 35.67 2.21 -23.99
C VAL A 195 37.04 2.88 -24.06
N SER A 196 37.72 3.08 -22.93
CA SER A 196 39.09 3.63 -22.89
C SER A 196 40.11 2.69 -23.54
N VAL A 197 39.95 1.38 -23.37
CA VAL A 197 40.77 0.37 -24.07
C VAL A 197 40.48 0.38 -25.57
N LEU A 198 39.22 0.55 -25.98
CA LEU A 198 38.84 0.66 -27.39
C LEU A 198 39.27 1.98 -28.03
N TYR A 199 39.39 3.05 -27.26
CA TYR A 199 39.65 4.39 -27.80
C TYR A 199 41.14 4.70 -27.95
N ASP A 200 42.05 4.14 -27.13
CA ASP A 200 43.38 4.75 -27.01
C ASP A 200 44.62 3.81 -27.15
N HIS A 201 44.55 2.47 -27.15
CA HIS A 201 45.79 1.68 -26.91
C HIS A 201 46.01 0.34 -27.63
N GLU A 202 45.48 0.02 -28.83
CA GLU A 202 45.83 -1.29 -29.45
C GLU A 202 47.35 -1.43 -29.73
N SER A 203 48.03 -0.33 -30.07
CA SER A 203 49.49 -0.28 -30.24
C SER A 203 50.25 -0.32 -28.90
N GLU A 204 49.80 0.41 -27.88
CA GLU A 204 50.49 0.47 -26.57
C GLU A 204 50.25 -0.80 -25.73
N LEU A 205 49.08 -1.45 -25.83
CA LEU A 205 48.82 -2.77 -25.26
C LEU A 205 49.75 -3.83 -25.84
N SER A 206 50.11 -3.74 -27.12
CA SER A 206 51.03 -4.68 -27.73
C SER A 206 52.45 -4.56 -27.15
N ALA A 207 52.89 -3.33 -26.88
CA ALA A 207 54.18 -3.03 -26.25
C ALA A 207 54.20 -3.50 -24.78
N VAL A 208 53.16 -3.16 -24.00
CA VAL A 208 53.02 -3.62 -22.61
C VAL A 208 52.88 -5.14 -22.53
N LYS A 209 52.17 -5.79 -23.47
CA LYS A 209 52.07 -7.26 -23.55
C LYS A 209 53.43 -7.91 -23.85
N ALA A 210 54.28 -7.28 -24.65
CA ALA A 210 55.63 -7.75 -24.90
C ALA A 210 56.51 -7.62 -23.64
N GLU A 211 56.37 -6.52 -22.91
CA GLU A 211 57.08 -6.29 -21.64
C GLU A 211 56.62 -7.25 -20.54
N ILE A 212 55.30 -7.48 -20.39
CA ILE A 212 54.75 -8.48 -19.46
C ILE A 212 55.23 -9.88 -19.80
N LYS A 213 55.33 -10.25 -21.09
CA LYS A 213 55.91 -11.54 -21.48
C LYS A 213 57.39 -11.63 -21.11
N SER A 214 58.15 -10.53 -21.25
CA SER A 214 59.54 -10.47 -20.81
C SER A 214 59.66 -10.64 -19.29
N LEU A 215 58.86 -9.90 -18.52
CA LEU A 215 58.86 -9.95 -17.07
C LEU A 215 58.39 -11.30 -16.54
N ASN A 216 57.40 -11.93 -17.20
CA ASN A 216 56.96 -13.28 -16.83
C ASN A 216 58.06 -14.32 -17.10
N LYS A 217 58.79 -14.18 -18.21
CA LYS A 217 59.97 -15.01 -18.49
C LYS A 217 61.07 -14.81 -17.46
N GLU A 218 61.32 -13.57 -17.05
CA GLU A 218 62.27 -13.26 -15.97
C GLU A 218 61.82 -13.81 -14.62
N MET A 219 60.53 -13.74 -14.30
CA MET A 219 59.95 -14.32 -13.08
C MET A 219 60.03 -15.85 -13.10
N GLU A 220 59.77 -16.52 -14.22
CA GLU A 220 59.98 -17.96 -14.38
C GLU A 220 61.45 -18.34 -14.22
N LEU A 221 62.38 -17.55 -14.75
CA LEU A 221 63.81 -17.73 -14.53
C LEU A 221 64.20 -17.54 -13.06
N LEU A 222 63.61 -16.58 -12.36
CA LEU A 222 63.85 -16.39 -10.93
C LEU A 222 63.22 -17.50 -10.08
N ALA A 223 62.04 -18.00 -10.44
CA ALA A 223 61.38 -19.10 -9.76
C ALA A 223 62.12 -20.43 -9.97
N THR A 224 62.60 -20.69 -11.19
CA THR A 224 63.45 -21.84 -11.50
C THR A 224 64.80 -21.73 -10.80
N ASN A 225 65.44 -20.55 -10.79
CA ASN A 225 66.67 -20.32 -10.03
C ASN A 225 66.46 -20.47 -8.52
N ARG A 226 65.34 -19.99 -7.96
CA ARG A 226 64.99 -20.19 -6.55
C ARG A 226 64.79 -21.66 -6.23
N ARG A 227 64.10 -22.42 -7.10
CA ARG A 227 63.95 -23.88 -6.96
C ARG A 227 65.30 -24.60 -7.09
N MET A 228 66.15 -24.23 -8.03
CA MET A 228 67.49 -24.81 -8.19
C MET A 228 68.40 -24.47 -7.00
N ALA A 229 68.35 -23.24 -6.48
CA ALA A 229 69.08 -22.84 -5.28
C ALA A 229 68.56 -23.57 -4.03
N GLN A 230 67.26 -23.81 -3.92
CA GLN A 230 66.66 -24.58 -2.83
C GLN A 230 67.01 -26.07 -2.91
N VAL A 231 67.10 -26.64 -4.12
CA VAL A 231 67.58 -28.01 -4.36
C VAL A 231 69.09 -28.13 -4.07
N ALA A 232 69.88 -27.13 -4.43
CA ALA A 232 71.32 -27.07 -4.17
C ALA A 232 71.66 -26.82 -2.69
N SER A 233 70.79 -26.13 -1.94
CA SER A 233 70.99 -25.82 -0.51
C SER A 233 70.65 -26.99 0.42
N GLY A 234 70.14 -28.12 -0.08
CA GLY A 234 70.12 -29.41 0.64
C GLY A 234 69.39 -29.46 1.99
N SER A 235 68.59 -28.45 2.37
CA SER A 235 67.92 -28.43 3.67
C SER A 235 66.63 -29.24 3.63
N LYS A 236 66.71 -30.52 4.02
CA LYS A 236 65.57 -31.31 4.51
C LYS A 236 65.29 -30.91 5.97
N GLU A 237 64.64 -29.78 6.18
CA GLU A 237 63.97 -29.51 7.45
C GLU A 237 62.46 -29.41 7.20
N PRO A 238 61.62 -30.17 7.93
CA PRO A 238 60.19 -30.02 7.81
C PRO A 238 59.84 -28.65 8.39
N VAL A 239 59.39 -27.75 7.52
CA VAL A 239 58.80 -26.48 7.91
C VAL A 239 57.63 -26.81 8.84
N SER A 240 57.83 -26.62 10.14
CA SER A 240 56.73 -26.51 11.08
C SER A 240 55.80 -25.44 10.52
N VAL A 241 54.57 -25.85 10.18
CA VAL A 241 53.52 -24.94 9.71
C VAL A 241 53.09 -24.10 10.91
N GLN A 242 53.93 -23.16 11.31
CA GLN A 242 53.44 -21.94 11.91
C GLN A 242 52.53 -21.35 10.84
N ILE A 243 51.22 -21.35 11.07
CA ILE A 243 50.26 -20.64 10.23
C ILE A 243 50.88 -19.27 9.97
N SER A 244 51.36 -19.05 8.76
CA SER A 244 52.19 -17.90 8.46
C SER A 244 51.37 -16.66 8.79
N PHE A 245 52.02 -15.61 9.29
CA PHE A 245 51.36 -14.33 9.49
C PHE A 245 50.59 -13.91 8.23
N GLU A 246 51.15 -14.22 7.05
CA GLU A 246 50.51 -14.07 5.75
C GLU A 246 49.16 -14.80 5.62
N HIS A 247 49.02 -16.03 6.12
CA HIS A 247 47.74 -16.74 6.09
C HIS A 247 46.69 -16.13 7.04
N LYS A 248 47.12 -15.61 8.20
CA LYS A 248 46.21 -14.88 9.12
C LYS A 248 45.82 -13.51 8.56
N VAL A 249 46.75 -12.84 7.89
CA VAL A 249 46.50 -11.57 7.22
C VAL A 249 45.59 -11.77 6.02
N SER A 250 45.83 -12.80 5.21
CA SER A 250 44.95 -13.19 4.09
C SER A 250 43.54 -13.50 4.58
N SER A 251 43.39 -14.30 5.63
CA SER A 251 42.05 -14.60 6.17
C SER A 251 41.34 -13.39 6.78
N LEU A 252 42.09 -12.41 7.31
CA LEU A 252 41.53 -11.14 7.74
C LEU A 252 41.14 -10.25 6.55
N TYR A 253 41.91 -10.24 5.46
CA TYR A 253 41.54 -9.54 4.22
C TYR A 253 40.30 -10.16 3.56
N ASP A 254 40.17 -11.49 3.58
CA ASP A 254 38.98 -12.17 3.07
C ASP A 254 37.73 -11.78 3.89
N ARG A 255 37.87 -11.69 5.22
CA ARG A 255 36.81 -11.22 6.12
C ARG A 255 36.56 -9.71 6.05
N LEU A 256 37.51 -8.92 5.57
CA LEU A 256 37.35 -7.47 5.46
C LEU A 256 36.26 -7.10 4.44
N ALA A 257 36.18 -7.83 3.33
CA ALA A 257 35.12 -7.63 2.34
C ALA A 257 33.71 -7.88 2.92
N GLU A 258 33.60 -8.85 3.81
CA GLU A 258 32.36 -9.15 4.55
C GLU A 258 32.07 -8.06 5.59
N PHE A 259 33.10 -7.58 6.29
CA PHE A 259 32.96 -6.48 7.25
C PHE A 259 32.57 -5.16 6.59
N ASP A 260 33.12 -4.84 5.42
CA ASP A 260 32.74 -3.65 4.65
C ASP A 260 31.27 -3.72 4.20
N ARG A 261 30.82 -4.90 3.73
CA ARG A 261 29.39 -5.12 3.44
C ARG A 261 28.53 -4.92 4.68
N ALA A 262 28.89 -5.54 5.80
CA ALA A 262 28.16 -5.39 7.06
C ALA A 262 28.16 -3.93 7.57
N ASN A 263 29.27 -3.21 7.42
CA ASN A 263 29.39 -1.82 7.86
C ASN A 263 28.49 -0.88 7.03
N THR A 264 28.23 -1.20 5.76
CA THR A 264 27.25 -0.44 4.95
C THR A 264 25.80 -0.74 5.33
N THR A 265 25.48 -1.97 5.74
CA THR A 265 24.10 -2.40 6.01
C THR A 265 23.66 -2.16 7.46
N VAL A 266 24.56 -2.24 8.44
CA VAL A 266 24.27 -2.06 9.86
C VAL A 266 23.62 -0.71 10.18
N PRO A 267 24.08 0.45 9.64
CA PRO A 267 23.41 1.73 9.84
C PRO A 267 21.97 1.73 9.30
N LEU A 268 21.72 1.08 8.15
CA LEU A 268 20.39 0.96 7.57
C LEU A 268 19.47 0.11 8.48
N ILE A 269 19.98 -1.01 8.99
CA ILE A 269 19.25 -1.85 9.93
C ILE A 269 18.96 -1.08 11.23
N LEU A 270 19.92 -0.30 11.74
CA LEU A 270 19.73 0.50 12.95
C LEU A 270 18.65 1.58 12.78
N THR A 271 18.61 2.25 11.62
CA THR A 271 17.56 3.24 11.33
C THR A 271 16.19 2.58 11.25
N ARG A 272 16.08 1.42 10.58
CA ARG A 272 14.86 0.60 10.57
C ARG A 272 14.44 0.16 11.97
N LEU A 273 15.38 -0.28 12.79
CA LEU A 273 15.12 -0.74 14.16
C LEU A 273 14.68 0.42 15.06
N ARG A 274 15.22 1.63 14.89
CA ARG A 274 14.71 2.84 15.57
C ARG A 274 13.29 3.18 15.15
N SER A 275 12.99 3.12 13.85
CA SER A 275 11.63 3.34 13.34
C SER A 275 10.66 2.30 13.90
N LEU A 276 11.06 1.02 13.88
CA LEU A 276 10.28 -0.08 14.41
C LEU A 276 10.09 0.04 15.92
N ASN A 277 11.11 0.45 16.67
CA ASN A 277 10.99 0.71 18.11
C ASN A 277 9.99 1.85 18.40
N ARG A 278 9.94 2.88 17.55
CA ARG A 278 8.91 3.94 17.66
C ARG A 278 7.51 3.36 17.47
N VAL A 279 7.32 2.51 16.45
CA VAL A 279 6.05 1.82 16.19
C VAL A 279 5.68 0.89 17.35
N HIS A 280 6.63 0.14 17.92
CA HIS A 280 6.38 -0.71 19.08
C HIS A 280 5.99 0.10 20.32
N ALA A 281 6.65 1.23 20.58
CA ALA A 281 6.29 2.11 21.68
C ALA A 281 4.86 2.67 21.51
N GLU A 282 4.50 3.08 20.30
CA GLU A 282 3.15 3.54 19.97
C GLU A 282 2.11 2.42 20.14
N SER A 283 2.41 1.20 19.68
CA SER A 283 1.57 0.03 19.90
C SER A 283 1.40 -0.29 21.39
N GLY A 284 2.45 -0.14 22.19
CA GLY A 284 2.38 -0.29 23.64
C GLY A 284 1.43 0.73 24.28
N HIS A 285 1.50 1.99 23.84
CA HIS A 285 0.61 3.03 24.33
C HIS A 285 -0.85 2.81 23.88
N ALA A 286 -1.07 2.30 22.67
CA ALA A 286 -2.39 1.91 22.20
C ALA A 286 -2.99 0.77 23.06
N ILE A 287 -2.19 -0.25 23.40
CA ILE A 287 -2.63 -1.34 24.29
C ILE A 287 -3.00 -0.80 25.67
N GLU A 288 -2.20 0.11 26.23
CA GLU A 288 -2.50 0.76 27.51
C GLU A 288 -3.79 1.59 27.44
N CYS A 289 -3.98 2.35 26.36
CA CYS A 289 -5.20 3.12 26.13
C CYS A 289 -6.44 2.22 26.05
N VAL A 290 -6.36 1.11 25.32
CA VAL A 290 -7.43 0.10 25.24
C VAL A 290 -7.70 -0.52 26.61
N SER A 291 -6.66 -0.85 27.39
CA SER A 291 -6.83 -1.38 28.74
C SER A 291 -7.53 -0.39 29.68
N ASN A 292 -7.19 0.90 29.58
CA ASN A 292 -7.85 1.94 30.36
C ASN A 292 -9.30 2.12 29.92
N LEU A 293 -9.56 2.07 28.61
CA LEU A 293 -10.92 2.11 28.07
C LEU A 293 -11.76 0.94 28.59
N ASP A 294 -11.21 -0.28 28.56
CA ASP A 294 -11.88 -1.48 29.09
C ASP A 294 -12.24 -1.33 30.59
N LYS A 295 -11.32 -0.79 31.40
CA LYS A 295 -11.62 -0.46 32.81
C LYS A 295 -12.76 0.55 32.92
N THR A 296 -12.73 1.64 32.14
CA THR A 296 -13.81 2.65 32.17
C THR A 296 -15.15 2.08 31.72
N LEU A 297 -15.17 1.16 30.75
CA LEU A 297 -16.39 0.48 30.32
C LEU A 297 -16.90 -0.48 31.41
N ALA A 298 -16.01 -1.18 32.10
CA ALA A 298 -16.39 -2.04 33.22
C ALA A 298 -16.97 -1.22 34.38
N GLU A 299 -16.39 -0.06 34.69
CA GLU A 299 -16.92 0.88 35.69
C GLU A 299 -18.30 1.43 35.27
N LEU A 300 -18.44 1.86 34.01
CA LEU A 300 -19.71 2.34 33.45
C LEU A 300 -20.80 1.26 33.52
N ALA A 301 -20.46 0.01 33.21
CA ALA A 301 -21.38 -1.12 33.31
C ALA A 301 -21.83 -1.37 34.77
N GLN A 302 -20.92 -1.24 35.74
CA GLN A 302 -21.27 -1.32 37.16
C GLN A 302 -22.17 -0.16 37.59
N ASP A 303 -21.88 1.05 37.12
CA ASP A 303 -22.68 2.23 37.45
C ASP A 303 -24.07 2.15 36.83
N MET A 304 -24.20 1.64 35.59
CA MET A 304 -25.49 1.39 34.96
C MET A 304 -26.32 0.38 35.77
N LYS A 305 -25.69 -0.67 36.29
CA LYS A 305 -26.36 -1.62 37.19
C LYS A 305 -26.82 -0.96 38.50
N LYS A 306 -26.01 -0.08 39.09
CA LYS A 306 -26.41 0.69 40.29
C LYS A 306 -27.57 1.63 39.98
N TRP A 307 -27.59 2.21 38.77
CA TRP A 307 -28.68 3.08 38.33
C TRP A 307 -29.97 2.29 38.18
N ASP A 308 -29.93 1.10 37.56
CA ASP A 308 -31.09 0.20 37.49
C ASP A 308 -31.62 -0.16 38.88
N GLU A 309 -30.73 -0.56 39.81
CA GLU A 309 -31.12 -0.85 41.18
C GLU A 309 -31.70 0.38 41.92
N SER A 310 -31.24 1.58 41.58
CA SER A 310 -31.75 2.83 42.15
C SER A 310 -33.13 3.18 41.58
N ILE A 311 -33.35 2.96 40.29
CA ILE A 311 -34.63 3.15 39.62
C ILE A 311 -35.65 2.15 40.18
N ASP A 312 -35.28 0.87 40.33
CA ASP A 312 -36.13 -0.14 40.96
C ASP A 312 -36.56 0.23 42.39
N LYS A 313 -35.66 0.85 43.17
CA LYS A 313 -35.98 1.35 44.51
C LYS A 313 -36.92 2.54 44.47
N ILE A 314 -36.72 3.45 43.53
CA ILE A 314 -37.59 4.62 43.33
C ILE A 314 -38.99 4.14 42.90
N ASP A 315 -39.09 3.21 41.95
CA ASP A 315 -40.37 2.67 41.49
C ASP A 315 -41.12 1.98 42.62
N LYS A 316 -40.45 1.16 43.44
CA LYS A 316 -41.05 0.58 44.64
C LYS A 316 -41.53 1.64 45.63
N SER A 317 -40.71 2.66 45.89
CA SER A 317 -41.08 3.75 46.80
C SER A 317 -42.26 4.57 46.29
N ILE A 318 -42.32 4.85 44.98
CA ILE A 318 -43.45 5.53 44.34
C ILE A 318 -44.71 4.69 44.45
N ASN A 319 -44.61 3.37 44.23
CA ASN A 319 -45.76 2.48 44.31
C ASN A 319 -46.29 2.37 45.76
N GLU A 320 -45.40 2.25 46.75
CA GLU A 320 -45.76 2.29 48.17
C GLU A 320 -46.41 3.62 48.57
N GLN A 321 -45.88 4.76 48.11
CA GLN A 321 -46.46 6.08 48.34
C GLN A 321 -47.83 6.23 47.65
N SER A 322 -47.99 5.70 46.44
CA SER A 322 -49.25 5.69 45.70
C SER A 322 -50.32 4.90 46.46
N GLU A 323 -49.99 3.71 46.97
CA GLU A 323 -50.89 2.92 47.80
C GLU A 323 -51.23 3.63 49.13
N ALA A 324 -50.24 4.23 49.79
CA ALA A 324 -50.47 4.99 51.02
C ALA A 324 -51.38 6.21 50.77
N PHE A 325 -51.18 6.90 49.65
CA PHE A 325 -52.04 8.01 49.21
C PHE A 325 -53.46 7.53 48.89
N GLY A 326 -53.61 6.40 48.20
CA GLY A 326 -54.91 5.77 47.95
C GLY A 326 -55.67 5.46 49.24
N ARG A 327 -55.02 4.80 50.21
CA ARG A 327 -55.60 4.51 51.53
C ARG A 327 -55.97 5.80 52.28
N ASN A 328 -55.11 6.81 52.26
CA ASN A 328 -55.38 8.09 52.93
C ASN A 328 -56.55 8.83 52.26
N SER A 329 -56.62 8.82 50.93
CA SER A 329 -57.74 9.38 50.16
C SER A 329 -59.06 8.69 50.50
N GLU A 330 -59.10 7.35 50.57
CA GLU A 330 -60.30 6.61 50.99
C GLU A 330 -60.75 6.98 52.42
N VAL A 331 -59.79 7.08 53.36
CA VAL A 331 -60.09 7.51 54.73
C VAL A 331 -60.63 8.94 54.76
N PHE A 332 -60.05 9.83 53.95
CA PHE A 332 -60.50 11.21 53.82
C PHE A 332 -61.91 11.30 53.21
N GLN A 333 -62.19 10.52 52.15
CA GLN A 333 -63.53 10.42 51.56
C GLN A 333 -64.56 9.90 52.57
N LYS A 334 -64.24 8.83 53.32
CA LYS A 334 -65.12 8.32 54.38
C LYS A 334 -65.40 9.37 55.44
N LYS A 335 -64.37 10.12 55.88
CA LYS A 335 -64.53 11.22 56.84
C LYS A 335 -65.36 12.37 56.26
N MET A 336 -65.13 12.75 55.00
CA MET A 336 -65.90 13.78 54.31
C MET A 336 -67.38 13.38 54.21
N ASN A 337 -67.68 12.15 53.78
CA ASN A 337 -69.03 11.64 53.68
C ASN A 337 -69.73 11.60 55.05
N ALA A 338 -69.04 11.17 56.10
CA ALA A 338 -69.58 11.18 57.46
C ALA A 338 -69.87 12.62 57.98
N VAL A 339 -69.06 13.61 57.59
CA VAL A 339 -69.31 15.02 57.89
C VAL A 339 -70.51 15.53 57.08
N LEU A 340 -70.60 15.21 55.80
CA LEU A 340 -71.74 15.56 54.94
C LEU A 340 -73.06 14.99 55.48
N GLU A 341 -73.10 13.70 55.84
CA GLU A 341 -74.27 13.09 56.48
C GLU A 341 -74.65 13.78 57.79
N ARG A 342 -73.65 14.25 58.56
CA ARG A 342 -73.90 14.95 59.82
C ARG A 342 -74.44 16.36 59.59
N ILE A 343 -74.01 17.05 58.54
CA ILE A 343 -74.57 18.32 58.10
C ILE A 343 -76.00 18.13 57.60
N GLU A 344 -76.26 17.13 56.78
CA GLU A 344 -77.60 16.82 56.25
C GLU A 344 -78.59 16.50 57.38
N LYS A 345 -78.17 15.73 58.40
CA LYS A 345 -78.98 15.49 59.61
C LYS A 345 -79.27 16.76 60.40
N LEU A 346 -78.35 17.73 60.43
CA LEU A 346 -78.54 19.00 61.12
C LEU A 346 -79.46 19.94 60.33
N GLU A 347 -79.37 19.95 58.99
CA GLU A 347 -80.28 20.71 58.14
C GLU A 347 -81.71 20.14 58.16
N GLY A 348 -81.86 18.81 58.21
CA GLY A 348 -83.16 18.14 58.33
C GLY A 348 -83.83 18.27 59.70
N GLN A 349 -83.12 18.72 60.74
CA GLN A 349 -83.68 19.03 62.06
C GLN A 349 -84.06 20.52 62.23
N GLY A 350 -83.80 21.35 61.21
CA GLY A 350 -84.05 22.79 61.18
C GLY A 350 -85.26 23.25 60.36
N SER A 351 -86.04 22.33 59.78
CA SER A 351 -87.41 22.56 59.27
C SER A 351 -88.40 21.81 60.15
#